data_AF-A0A1Z5HE84-F1
#
_entry.id   AF-A0A1Z5HE84-F1
#
_cell.length_a   1.000
_cell.length_b   1.000
_cell.length_c   1.000
_cell.angle_alpha   90.00
_cell.angle_beta   90.00
_cell.angle_gamma   90.00
#
_symmetry.space_group_name_H-M   'P 1'
#
loop_
_entity.id
_entity.type
_entity.pdbx_description
1 polymer ?
#
loop_
_entity_poly.entity_id
_entity_poly.type
_entity_poly.pdbx_seq_one_letter_code
_entity_poly.pdbx_strand_id
1 'polypeptide(L)'
;MSIKILATLLMTVWVTTASAYGWEDGDPLTLSGDGDEAKVEYELSCDEQRVRNPSMTDEEYSDFLLEFQDSECARVFKVGDIGFGGGRVFYTTDGGRHGVEIAPDHHTTVEYGCVNVGLEGARDKSLGAGASNTDVALENDCVSYYGGTSIFDVLRDYDAGEVKDWYIPSMGELEEIYKVLGPYLVTEKGDAHPSFPQYFWSSSEDDKYWMSALNLTTGQKARANKNVKLSVLLIRNF
;
A
#
# COMPACT_ATOMS: atom_id res chain seq x y z
N MET A 1 43.30 31.73 -10.08
CA MET A 1 43.90 31.34 -8.78
C MET A 1 42.73 31.02 -7.85
N SER A 2 42.28 29.78 -7.83
CA SER A 2 41.10 29.38 -7.04
C SER A 2 41.49 29.21 -5.58
N ILE A 3 40.86 30.00 -4.70
CA ILE A 3 41.01 29.88 -3.26
C ILE A 3 39.91 28.91 -2.80
N LYS A 4 40.29 27.72 -2.34
CA LYS A 4 39.38 26.81 -1.64
C LYS A 4 39.34 27.24 -0.17
N ILE A 5 38.20 27.77 0.28
CA ILE A 5 37.99 28.08 1.70
C ILE A 5 37.29 26.88 2.32
N LEU A 6 37.99 26.19 3.22
CA LEU A 6 37.42 25.16 4.09
C LEU A 6 36.74 25.89 5.25
N ALA A 7 35.42 26.03 5.22
CA ALA A 7 34.67 26.62 6.33
C ALA A 7 34.18 25.50 7.25
N THR A 8 34.95 25.20 8.30
CA THR A 8 34.49 24.39 9.44
C THR A 8 33.56 25.22 10.31
N LEU A 9 32.26 24.95 10.25
CA LEU A 9 31.27 25.58 11.12
C LEU A 9 31.11 24.75 12.40
N LEU A 10 31.70 25.25 13.49
CA LEU A 10 31.47 24.77 14.86
C LEU A 10 30.02 25.09 15.27
N MET A 11 29.13 24.11 15.16
CA MET A 11 27.81 24.17 15.78
C MET A 11 27.92 23.75 17.24
N THR A 12 27.99 24.73 18.15
CA THR A 12 27.66 24.51 19.55
C THR A 12 26.15 24.60 19.72
N VAL A 13 25.46 23.46 19.75
CA VAL A 13 24.18 23.32 20.45
C VAL A 13 24.16 21.97 21.14
N TRP A 14 23.67 21.99 22.38
CA TRP A 14 23.69 20.92 23.35
C TRP A 14 22.87 19.69 22.93
N VAL A 15 23.36 18.55 23.38
CA VAL A 15 22.81 17.19 23.21
C VAL A 15 21.40 17.07 23.79
N THR A 16 20.47 16.54 22.98
CA THR A 16 19.62 15.41 23.41
C THR A 16 19.57 14.39 22.28
N THR A 17 19.77 13.14 22.66
CA THR A 17 20.06 11.96 21.84
C THR A 17 19.04 11.65 20.74
N ALA A 18 19.50 11.62 19.49
CA ALA A 18 19.11 10.64 18.47
C ALA A 18 20.30 10.49 17.49
N SER A 19 20.58 9.26 17.08
CA SER A 19 21.86 8.81 16.51
C SER A 19 22.33 9.59 15.28
N ALA A 20 23.57 10.07 15.32
CA ALA A 20 24.32 10.49 14.15
C ALA A 20 24.65 9.27 13.28
N TYR A 21 24.01 9.18 12.11
CA TYR A 21 24.61 8.52 10.95
C TYR A 21 25.18 9.61 10.04
N GLY A 22 26.46 9.45 9.71
CA GLY A 22 27.29 10.46 9.07
C GLY A 22 26.83 10.78 7.64
N TRP A 23 26.86 12.07 7.33
CA TRP A 23 26.75 12.62 5.99
C TRP A 23 28.10 13.24 5.64
N GLU A 24 29.03 12.40 5.20
CA GLU A 24 30.11 12.83 4.31
C GLU A 24 29.55 12.63 2.91
N ASP A 25 29.10 13.72 2.28
CA ASP A 25 29.05 13.95 0.83
C ASP A 25 28.08 15.13 0.58
N GLY A 26 28.57 16.35 0.83
CA GLY A 26 27.86 17.55 0.41
C GLY A 26 28.16 17.83 -1.06
N ASP A 27 27.11 17.91 -1.88
CA ASP A 27 27.20 18.28 -3.29
C ASP A 27 27.87 19.67 -3.47
N PRO A 28 28.59 19.91 -4.59
CA PRO A 28 29.34 21.15 -4.76
C PRO A 28 28.40 22.34 -5.01
N LEU A 29 28.47 23.35 -4.14
CA LEU A 29 27.81 24.64 -4.34
C LEU A 29 28.32 25.34 -5.61
N THR A 30 27.45 25.56 -6.59
CA THR A 30 27.76 26.36 -7.78
C THR A 30 27.45 27.83 -7.53
N LEU A 31 28.50 28.65 -7.38
CA LEU A 31 28.40 30.11 -7.30
C LEU A 31 28.70 30.73 -8.67
N SER A 32 27.67 31.18 -9.38
CA SER A 32 27.81 32.14 -10.48
C SER A 32 27.55 33.55 -9.95
N GLY A 33 28.57 34.40 -9.93
CA GLY A 33 28.45 35.77 -9.43
C GLY A 33 28.29 36.81 -10.53
N ASP A 34 27.59 37.91 -10.22
CA ASP A 34 28.00 39.27 -10.59
C ASP A 34 27.23 40.28 -9.74
N GLY A 35 27.94 41.11 -8.95
CA GLY A 35 27.54 42.44 -8.47
C GLY A 35 26.29 42.68 -7.59
N ASP A 36 25.23 41.88 -7.70
CA ASP A 36 23.96 42.04 -6.98
C ASP A 36 23.74 40.81 -6.09
N GLU A 37 23.03 41.01 -4.97
CA GLU A 37 22.76 40.01 -3.93
C GLU A 37 22.53 38.61 -4.51
N ALA A 38 23.57 37.76 -4.45
CA ALA A 38 23.49 36.40 -4.92
C ALA A 38 22.49 35.64 -4.04
N LYS A 39 21.26 35.49 -4.53
CA LYS A 39 20.30 34.57 -3.93
C LYS A 39 20.85 33.17 -4.12
N VAL A 40 21.25 32.55 -3.01
CA VAL A 40 21.52 31.12 -2.98
C VAL A 40 20.16 30.44 -3.00
N GLU A 41 19.80 29.88 -4.16
CA GLU A 41 18.64 29.01 -4.28
C GLU A 41 19.10 27.61 -3.85
N TYR A 42 18.52 27.11 -2.76
CA TYR A 42 18.76 25.75 -2.32
C TYR A 42 17.73 24.86 -3.01
N GLU A 43 18.19 23.88 -3.76
CA GLU A 43 17.33 22.80 -4.24
C GLU A 43 17.34 21.70 -3.19
N LEU A 44 16.15 21.33 -2.70
CA LEU A 44 16.00 20.20 -1.77
C LEU A 44 16.30 18.89 -2.49
N SER A 45 16.98 17.97 -1.82
CA SER A 45 17.17 16.61 -2.34
C SER A 45 15.84 15.86 -2.46
N CYS A 46 15.77 14.85 -3.34
CA CYS A 46 14.57 14.03 -3.49
C CYS A 46 14.10 13.38 -2.17
N ASP A 47 15.04 13.04 -1.28
CA ASP A 47 14.70 12.48 0.03
C ASP A 47 14.07 13.53 0.95
N GLU A 48 14.56 14.78 0.92
CA GLU A 48 13.96 15.88 1.67
C GLU A 48 12.57 16.27 1.13
N GLN A 49 12.40 16.26 -0.19
CA GLN A 49 11.12 16.58 -0.83
C GLN A 49 10.04 15.54 -0.52
N ARG A 50 10.42 14.27 -0.30
CA ARG A 50 9.50 13.17 0.01
C ARG A 50 9.07 13.11 1.48
N VAL A 51 9.69 13.89 2.36
CA VAL A 51 9.34 13.91 3.79
C VAL A 51 7.90 14.38 3.95
N ARG A 52 7.09 13.58 4.64
CA ARG A 52 5.71 13.93 4.97
C ARG A 52 5.66 15.27 5.70
N ASN A 53 4.82 16.18 5.23
CA ASN A 53 4.52 17.39 5.99
C ASN A 53 3.74 17.01 7.27
N PRO A 54 4.18 17.43 8.48
CA PRO A 54 3.49 17.09 9.73
C PRO A 54 2.01 17.52 9.80
N SER A 55 1.55 18.43 8.94
CA SER A 55 0.14 18.83 8.86
C SER A 55 -0.72 17.93 7.98
N MET A 56 -0.13 17.07 7.15
CA MET A 56 -0.88 16.18 6.25
C MET A 56 -1.56 15.06 7.02
N THR A 57 -2.83 14.79 6.71
CA THR A 57 -3.52 13.56 7.09
C THR A 57 -2.93 12.36 6.35
N ASP A 58 -3.28 11.13 6.77
CA ASP A 58 -2.78 9.92 6.08
C ASP A 58 -3.36 9.79 4.66
N GLU A 59 -4.57 10.29 4.45
CA GLU A 59 -5.20 10.38 3.12
C GLU A 59 -4.41 11.35 2.22
N GLU A 60 -4.17 12.58 2.70
CA GLU A 60 -3.37 13.57 1.96
C GLU A 60 -1.94 13.08 1.70
N TYR A 61 -1.36 12.30 2.60
CA TYR A 61 -0.04 11.71 2.40
C TYR A 61 -0.05 10.59 1.34
N SER A 62 -1.11 9.80 1.28
CA SER A 62 -1.28 8.75 0.26
C SER A 62 -1.33 9.38 -1.14
N ASP A 63 -2.13 10.42 -1.31
CA ASP A 63 -2.25 11.17 -2.57
C ASP A 63 -0.93 11.84 -2.94
N PHE A 64 -0.26 12.46 -1.96
CA PHE A 64 1.06 13.05 -2.16
C PHE A 64 2.08 12.02 -2.69
N LEU A 65 2.10 10.81 -2.15
CA LEU A 65 3.03 9.76 -2.61
C LEU A 65 2.78 9.35 -4.07
N LEU A 66 1.51 9.25 -4.46
CA LEU A 66 1.11 8.96 -5.84
C LEU A 66 1.59 10.06 -6.79
N GLU A 67 1.30 11.32 -6.47
CA GLU A 67 1.74 12.47 -7.28
C GLU A 67 3.27 12.60 -7.31
N PHE A 68 3.95 12.30 -6.20
CA PHE A 68 5.40 12.38 -6.12
C PHE A 68 6.09 11.38 -7.05
N GLN A 69 5.47 10.24 -7.35
CA GLN A 69 6.00 9.26 -8.30
C GLN A 69 5.99 9.71 -9.77
N ASP A 70 5.19 10.73 -10.10
CA ASP A 70 5.23 11.37 -11.43
C ASP A 70 6.40 12.35 -11.58
N SER A 71 7.09 12.69 -10.49
CA SER A 71 8.21 13.62 -10.50
C SER A 71 9.51 12.98 -11.05
N GLU A 72 10.54 13.80 -11.23
CA GLU A 72 11.90 13.31 -11.50
C GLU A 72 12.54 12.58 -10.31
N CYS A 73 11.98 12.77 -9.11
CA CYS A 73 12.40 12.15 -7.86
C CYS A 73 11.71 10.81 -7.56
N ALA A 74 11.00 10.26 -8.54
CA ALA A 74 10.32 8.97 -8.46
C ALA A 74 11.23 7.86 -7.90
N ARG A 75 10.74 7.13 -6.88
CA ARG A 75 11.43 5.95 -6.37
C ARG A 75 11.06 4.76 -7.23
N VAL A 76 12.06 4.13 -7.85
CA VAL A 76 11.87 2.93 -8.67
C VAL A 76 11.84 1.68 -7.79
N PHE A 77 10.73 0.97 -7.86
CA PHE A 77 10.52 -0.32 -7.21
C PHE A 77 10.66 -1.48 -8.18
N LYS A 78 11.04 -2.63 -7.63
CA LYS A 78 11.00 -3.93 -8.28
C LYS A 78 10.04 -4.83 -7.52
N VAL A 79 9.53 -5.83 -8.23
CA VAL A 79 8.81 -6.94 -7.60
C VAL A 79 9.64 -7.54 -6.45
N GLY A 80 9.02 -7.65 -5.28
CA GLY A 80 9.61 -8.15 -4.04
C GLY A 80 10.20 -7.07 -3.14
N ASP A 81 10.34 -5.82 -3.61
CA ASP A 81 10.73 -4.69 -2.76
C ASP A 81 9.64 -4.36 -1.74
N ILE A 82 10.00 -3.56 -0.74
CA ILE A 82 9.05 -3.01 0.24
C ILE A 82 8.57 -1.64 -0.28
N GLY A 83 7.27 -1.53 -0.55
CA GLY A 83 6.62 -0.31 -1.01
C GLY A 83 6.40 0.70 0.12
N PHE A 84 5.68 1.78 -0.18
CA PHE A 84 5.50 2.88 0.76
C PHE A 84 4.63 2.53 1.97
N GLY A 85 3.62 1.67 1.76
CA GLY A 85 2.77 1.13 2.83
C GLY A 85 3.43 0.05 3.67
N GLY A 86 4.72 -0.23 3.43
CA GLY A 86 5.51 -1.21 4.19
C GLY A 86 5.28 -2.66 3.76
N GLY A 87 4.54 -2.89 2.68
CA GLY A 87 4.25 -4.22 2.19
C GLY A 87 5.04 -4.59 0.94
N ARG A 88 4.83 -5.81 0.43
CA ARG A 88 5.64 -6.34 -0.69
C ARG A 88 5.05 -5.96 -2.03
N VAL A 89 5.86 -5.36 -2.89
CA VAL A 89 5.48 -5.05 -4.28
C VAL A 89 5.32 -6.35 -5.07
N PHE A 90 4.16 -6.57 -5.70
CA PHE A 90 3.92 -7.75 -6.54
C PHE A 90 3.70 -7.41 -8.02
N TYR A 91 3.43 -6.15 -8.33
CA TYR A 91 3.26 -5.67 -9.70
C TYR A 91 3.86 -4.27 -9.85
N THR A 92 4.44 -3.97 -11.01
CA THR A 92 5.09 -2.68 -11.31
C THR A 92 4.78 -2.24 -12.73
N THR A 93 4.54 -0.95 -12.93
CA THR A 93 4.39 -0.30 -14.25
C THR A 93 5.39 0.85 -14.39
N ASP A 94 5.47 1.44 -15.58
CA ASP A 94 6.26 2.66 -15.83
C ASP A 94 7.72 2.57 -15.38
N GLY A 95 8.33 1.40 -15.63
CA GLY A 95 9.71 1.11 -15.26
C GLY A 95 9.95 0.94 -13.76
N GLY A 96 8.89 0.75 -12.96
CA GLY A 96 8.93 0.61 -11.51
C GLY A 96 8.55 1.85 -10.72
N ARG A 97 8.17 2.94 -11.40
CA ARG A 97 7.71 4.19 -10.75
C ARG A 97 6.36 4.00 -10.08
N HIS A 98 5.48 3.25 -10.75
CA HIS A 98 4.17 2.89 -10.22
C HIS A 98 4.06 1.39 -10.06
N GLY A 99 3.07 0.96 -9.30
CA GLY A 99 2.82 -0.45 -9.08
C GLY A 99 1.77 -0.72 -8.02
N VAL A 100 1.81 -1.95 -7.53
CA VAL A 100 0.88 -2.45 -6.52
C VAL A 100 1.64 -3.24 -5.48
N GLU A 101 1.36 -2.95 -4.21
CA GLU A 101 1.90 -3.68 -3.06
C GLU A 101 0.79 -4.39 -2.29
N ILE A 102 1.12 -5.55 -1.71
CA ILE A 102 0.28 -6.17 -0.68
C ILE A 102 0.41 -5.42 0.63
N ALA A 103 -0.59 -5.51 1.49
CA ALA A 103 -0.50 -5.00 2.85
C ALA A 103 0.56 -5.76 3.68
N PRO A 104 1.22 -5.11 4.67
CA PRO A 104 2.26 -5.75 5.47
C PRO A 104 1.77 -6.95 6.29
N ASP A 105 0.47 -6.96 6.61
CA ASP A 105 -0.19 -8.02 7.34
C ASP A 105 -1.53 -8.39 6.67
N HIS A 106 -2.10 -9.51 7.11
CA HIS A 106 -3.39 -9.99 6.66
C HIS A 106 -4.34 -10.11 7.85
N HIS A 107 -5.64 -10.14 7.58
CA HIS A 107 -6.64 -10.35 8.61
C HIS A 107 -7.37 -11.66 8.35
N THR A 108 -7.49 -12.51 9.38
CA THR A 108 -8.16 -13.80 9.28
C THR A 108 -9.57 -13.76 9.83
N THR A 109 -10.36 -14.79 9.56
CA THR A 109 -11.67 -15.04 10.18
C THR A 109 -12.73 -13.96 9.89
N VAL A 110 -12.67 -13.36 8.70
CA VAL A 110 -13.48 -12.23 8.26
C VAL A 110 -14.62 -12.73 7.36
N GLU A 111 -15.86 -12.32 7.63
CA GLU A 111 -16.96 -12.50 6.68
C GLU A 111 -16.83 -11.49 5.55
N TYR A 112 -17.16 -11.87 4.32
CA TYR A 112 -17.26 -10.86 3.26
C TYR A 112 -18.36 -9.85 3.60
N GLY A 113 -19.49 -10.34 4.11
CA GLY A 113 -20.70 -9.52 4.26
C GLY A 113 -21.47 -9.43 2.94
N CYS A 114 -22.47 -8.54 2.85
CA CYS A 114 -23.34 -8.40 1.66
C CYS A 114 -24.13 -9.67 1.27
N VAL A 115 -24.48 -10.55 2.22
CA VAL A 115 -25.26 -11.75 1.88
C VAL A 115 -26.63 -11.35 1.30
N ASN A 116 -27.01 -11.96 0.17
CA ASN A 116 -28.24 -11.66 -0.57
C ASN A 116 -28.27 -10.24 -1.20
N VAL A 117 -27.14 -9.54 -1.23
CA VAL A 117 -26.94 -8.27 -1.95
C VAL A 117 -26.05 -8.55 -3.14
N GLY A 118 -26.53 -8.24 -4.34
CA GLY A 118 -25.75 -8.34 -5.58
C GLY A 118 -24.93 -7.07 -5.79
N LEU A 119 -23.63 -7.23 -6.02
CA LEU A 119 -22.67 -6.16 -6.27
C LEU A 119 -22.54 -5.95 -7.78
N GLU A 120 -23.58 -5.39 -8.39
CA GLU A 120 -23.61 -5.10 -9.83
C GLU A 120 -22.46 -4.14 -10.19
N GLY A 121 -21.53 -4.60 -11.02
CA GLY A 121 -20.31 -3.87 -11.36
C GLY A 121 -19.04 -4.44 -10.72
N ALA A 122 -19.15 -5.25 -9.66
CA ALA A 122 -18.01 -5.84 -8.96
C ALA A 122 -17.67 -7.28 -9.43
N ARG A 123 -18.00 -7.67 -10.67
CA ARG A 123 -17.76 -9.04 -11.18
C ARG A 123 -16.44 -9.21 -11.91
N ASP A 124 -15.72 -8.12 -12.15
CA ASP A 124 -14.49 -8.18 -12.91
C ASP A 124 -13.39 -8.91 -12.12
N LYS A 125 -12.72 -9.84 -12.79
CA LYS A 125 -11.67 -10.72 -12.24
C LYS A 125 -10.29 -10.33 -12.77
N SER A 126 -10.19 -9.33 -13.63
CA SER A 126 -8.93 -8.92 -14.26
C SER A 126 -7.96 -8.28 -13.25
N LEU A 127 -6.67 -8.30 -13.60
CA LEU A 127 -5.64 -7.56 -12.88
C LEU A 127 -5.93 -6.05 -13.00
N GLY A 128 -5.97 -5.32 -11.88
CA GLY A 128 -6.33 -3.91 -11.82
C GLY A 128 -7.81 -3.62 -11.51
N ALA A 129 -8.66 -4.65 -11.42
CA ALA A 129 -10.09 -4.47 -11.13
C ALA A 129 -10.42 -4.32 -9.62
N GLY A 130 -9.46 -4.52 -8.72
CA GLY A 130 -9.71 -4.60 -7.29
C GLY A 130 -10.32 -3.31 -6.72
N ALA A 131 -9.76 -2.16 -7.11
CA ALA A 131 -10.21 -0.86 -6.63
C ALA A 131 -11.66 -0.59 -7.04
N SER A 132 -11.99 -0.67 -8.34
CA SER A 132 -13.35 -0.43 -8.83
C SER A 132 -14.38 -1.41 -8.26
N ASN A 133 -14.00 -2.67 -8.05
CA ASN A 133 -14.90 -3.64 -7.41
C ASN A 133 -15.14 -3.30 -5.92
N THR A 134 -14.10 -2.81 -5.23
CA THR A 134 -14.17 -2.39 -3.83
C THR A 134 -15.06 -1.17 -3.68
N ASP A 135 -14.94 -0.18 -4.57
CA ASP A 135 -15.79 1.02 -4.58
C ASP A 135 -17.27 0.65 -4.71
N VAL A 136 -17.61 -0.21 -5.68
CA VAL A 136 -18.98 -0.74 -5.84
C VAL A 136 -19.46 -1.42 -4.56
N ALA A 137 -18.61 -2.19 -3.89
CA ALA A 137 -18.98 -2.88 -2.67
C ALA A 137 -19.22 -1.91 -1.49
N LEU A 138 -18.43 -0.83 -1.39
CA LEU A 138 -18.57 0.21 -0.37
C LEU A 138 -19.80 1.10 -0.57
N GLU A 139 -20.29 1.24 -1.81
CA GLU A 139 -21.55 1.94 -2.12
C GLU A 139 -22.80 1.17 -1.68
N ASN A 140 -22.64 -0.10 -1.30
CA ASN A 140 -23.73 -0.93 -0.79
C ASN A 140 -23.68 -0.99 0.74
N ASP A 141 -24.84 -0.96 1.41
CA ASP A 141 -24.98 -1.11 2.87
C ASP A 141 -24.73 -2.56 3.32
N CYS A 142 -23.51 -3.03 3.11
CA CYS A 142 -23.09 -4.38 3.38
C CYS A 142 -22.82 -4.59 4.87
N VAL A 143 -23.46 -5.62 5.44
CA VAL A 143 -23.27 -6.02 6.83
C VAL A 143 -22.86 -7.50 6.94
N SER A 144 -22.19 -7.85 8.03
CA SER A 144 -21.96 -9.25 8.42
C SER A 144 -23.28 -9.99 8.59
N TYR A 145 -23.30 -11.28 8.24
CA TYR A 145 -24.49 -12.12 8.41
C TYR A 145 -24.67 -12.56 9.87
N TYR A 146 -23.58 -12.89 10.55
CA TYR A 146 -23.60 -13.33 11.95
C TYR A 146 -23.37 -12.20 12.97
N GLY A 147 -23.24 -10.95 12.51
CA GLY A 147 -23.01 -9.77 13.36
C GLY A 147 -21.57 -9.66 13.88
N GLY A 148 -20.61 -10.30 13.22
CA GLY A 148 -19.17 -10.15 13.48
C GLY A 148 -18.50 -9.11 12.57
N THR A 149 -17.16 -9.11 12.57
CA THR A 149 -16.35 -8.25 11.70
C THR A 149 -16.50 -8.64 10.23
N SER A 150 -16.87 -7.68 9.39
CA SER A 150 -16.88 -7.82 7.93
C SER A 150 -15.58 -7.32 7.30
N ILE A 151 -15.35 -7.66 6.03
CA ILE A 151 -14.20 -7.17 5.26
C ILE A 151 -14.21 -5.64 5.11
N PHE A 152 -15.39 -5.01 5.14
CA PHE A 152 -15.55 -3.56 5.07
C PHE A 152 -15.20 -2.88 6.39
N ASP A 153 -15.43 -3.55 7.53
CA ASP A 153 -14.94 -3.07 8.82
C ASP A 153 -13.42 -3.16 8.87
N VAL A 154 -12.85 -4.29 8.42
CA VAL A 154 -11.39 -4.42 8.29
C VAL A 154 -10.81 -3.32 7.42
N LEU A 155 -11.37 -3.09 6.24
CA LEU A 155 -10.88 -2.08 5.31
C LEU A 155 -10.92 -0.66 5.90
N ARG A 156 -12.04 -0.29 6.53
CA ARG A 156 -12.24 1.04 7.12
C ARG A 156 -11.31 1.31 8.31
N ASP A 157 -11.08 0.28 9.12
CA ASP A 157 -10.26 0.38 10.33
C ASP A 157 -8.78 0.03 10.06
N TYR A 158 -8.42 -0.32 8.82
CA TYR A 158 -7.06 -0.73 8.49
C TYR A 158 -6.08 0.43 8.65
N ASP A 159 -5.01 0.17 9.39
CA ASP A 159 -3.99 1.15 9.72
C ASP A 159 -2.61 0.49 9.61
N ALA A 160 -2.03 0.60 8.42
CA ALA A 160 -0.71 0.08 8.12
C ALA A 160 0.21 1.19 7.64
N GLY A 161 0.95 1.75 8.59
CA GLY A 161 1.83 2.88 8.33
C GLY A 161 1.05 4.18 8.20
N GLU A 162 1.38 4.97 7.21
CA GLU A 162 0.89 6.35 7.05
C GLU A 162 -0.06 6.51 5.85
N VAL A 163 -0.58 5.40 5.29
CA VAL A 163 -1.38 5.39 4.06
C VAL A 163 -2.76 4.74 4.25
N LYS A 164 -3.78 5.19 3.49
CA LYS A 164 -5.20 4.85 3.69
C LYS A 164 -5.96 4.35 2.44
N ASP A 165 -5.34 4.41 1.28
CA ASP A 165 -5.86 4.03 -0.05
C ASP A 165 -5.81 2.50 -0.32
N TRP A 166 -6.00 1.69 0.71
CA TRP A 166 -6.08 0.23 0.59
C TRP A 166 -7.40 -0.20 -0.05
N TYR A 167 -7.40 -1.34 -0.73
CA TYR A 167 -8.61 -1.93 -1.30
C TYR A 167 -8.54 -3.47 -1.35
N ILE A 168 -9.67 -4.11 -1.62
CA ILE A 168 -9.80 -5.56 -1.67
C ILE A 168 -9.36 -6.05 -3.06
N PRO A 169 -8.39 -6.99 -3.16
CA PRO A 169 -7.86 -7.43 -4.43
C PRO A 169 -8.92 -8.18 -5.26
N SER A 170 -8.90 -7.99 -6.58
CA SER A 170 -9.61 -8.81 -7.54
C SER A 170 -9.05 -10.24 -7.56
N MET A 171 -9.78 -11.15 -8.20
CA MET A 171 -9.28 -12.53 -8.36
C MET A 171 -7.95 -12.58 -9.14
N GLY A 172 -7.80 -11.73 -10.18
CA GLY A 172 -6.57 -11.64 -10.97
C GLY A 172 -5.39 -11.08 -10.21
N GLU A 173 -5.63 -10.14 -9.28
CA GLU A 173 -4.59 -9.60 -8.39
C GLU A 173 -4.12 -10.65 -7.39
N LEU A 174 -5.04 -11.42 -6.77
CA LEU A 174 -4.66 -12.54 -5.90
C LEU A 174 -3.85 -13.61 -6.65
N GLU A 175 -4.23 -13.92 -7.89
CA GLU A 175 -3.51 -14.87 -8.73
C GLU A 175 -2.09 -14.37 -9.06
N GLU A 176 -1.92 -13.08 -9.33
CA GLU A 176 -0.61 -12.50 -9.59
C GLU A 176 0.26 -12.47 -8.33
N ILE A 177 -0.31 -12.13 -7.16
CA ILE A 177 0.38 -12.21 -5.86
C ILE A 177 0.94 -13.62 -5.66
N TYR A 178 0.10 -14.66 -5.80
CA TYR A 178 0.53 -16.05 -5.62
C TYR A 178 1.62 -16.46 -6.63
N LYS A 179 1.46 -16.05 -7.89
CA LYS A 179 2.40 -16.38 -8.98
C LYS A 179 3.77 -15.75 -8.76
N VAL A 180 3.82 -14.52 -8.26
CA VAL A 180 5.02 -13.69 -8.24
C VAL A 180 5.72 -13.72 -6.88
N LEU A 181 4.97 -13.66 -5.78
CA LEU A 181 5.51 -13.71 -4.42
C LEU A 181 5.57 -15.14 -3.86
N GLY A 182 4.88 -16.08 -4.51
CA GLY A 182 4.82 -17.48 -4.09
C GLY A 182 3.77 -17.75 -3.02
N PRO A 183 3.81 -18.95 -2.40
CA PRO A 183 2.89 -19.34 -1.35
C PRO A 183 2.91 -18.39 -0.14
N TYR A 184 1.73 -17.89 0.24
CA TYR A 184 1.50 -17.12 1.46
C TYR A 184 0.96 -18.06 2.55
N LEU A 185 1.70 -18.19 3.66
CA LEU A 185 1.35 -19.10 4.75
C LEU A 185 0.57 -18.37 5.84
N VAL A 186 -0.65 -18.84 6.11
CA VAL A 186 -1.45 -18.43 7.27
C VAL A 186 -1.29 -19.50 8.34
N THR A 187 -0.91 -19.08 9.55
CA THR A 187 -0.63 -20.00 10.69
C THR A 187 -1.73 -19.98 11.74
N GLU A 188 -2.55 -18.94 11.69
CA GLU A 188 -3.72 -18.66 12.48
C GLU A 188 -4.74 -19.79 12.28
N LYS A 189 -5.32 -20.26 13.39
CA LYS A 189 -6.38 -21.26 13.35
C LYS A 189 -7.69 -20.56 13.04
N GLY A 190 -8.54 -21.20 12.24
CA GLY A 190 -9.91 -20.76 12.06
C GLY A 190 -10.70 -20.85 13.37
N ASP A 191 -11.72 -20.00 13.48
CA ASP A 191 -12.71 -20.04 14.57
C ASP A 191 -13.72 -21.19 14.36
N ALA A 192 -14.81 -21.17 15.14
CA ALA A 192 -15.96 -22.04 14.94
C ALA A 192 -16.40 -22.10 13.46
N HIS A 193 -16.76 -23.30 13.01
CA HIS A 193 -17.11 -23.57 11.61
C HIS A 193 -18.34 -22.78 11.15
N PRO A 194 -18.35 -22.18 9.93
CA PRO A 194 -17.39 -22.36 8.82
C PRO A 194 -16.31 -21.26 8.70
N SER A 195 -15.06 -21.59 9.08
CA SER A 195 -13.89 -20.72 8.94
C SER A 195 -12.74 -21.44 8.20
N PHE A 196 -12.14 -20.76 7.21
CA PHE A 196 -11.09 -21.30 6.34
C PHE A 196 -9.97 -20.25 6.10
N PRO A 197 -9.06 -20.04 7.07
CA PRO A 197 -8.08 -18.95 7.04
C PRO A 197 -7.03 -19.05 5.91
N GLN A 198 -6.91 -20.20 5.25
CA GLN A 198 -5.99 -20.35 4.11
C GLN A 198 -6.54 -19.79 2.78
N TYR A 199 -7.84 -19.49 2.71
CA TYR A 199 -8.44 -18.84 1.55
C TYR A 199 -8.55 -17.35 1.80
N PHE A 200 -8.35 -16.57 0.75
CA PHE A 200 -8.41 -15.11 0.77
C PHE A 200 -9.58 -14.63 -0.07
N TRP A 201 -10.34 -13.69 0.47
CA TRP A 201 -11.40 -13.01 -0.25
C TRP A 201 -10.85 -12.22 -1.42
N SER A 202 -11.52 -12.34 -2.56
CA SER A 202 -11.39 -11.41 -3.68
C SER A 202 -12.61 -10.49 -3.73
N SER A 203 -12.45 -9.29 -4.29
CA SER A 203 -13.52 -8.33 -4.54
C SER A 203 -14.44 -8.73 -5.71
N SER A 204 -14.14 -9.83 -6.41
CA SER A 204 -14.86 -10.27 -7.60
C SER A 204 -16.08 -11.14 -7.25
N GLU A 205 -17.27 -10.57 -7.39
CA GLU A 205 -18.54 -11.24 -7.15
C GLU A 205 -18.83 -12.31 -8.21
N ASP A 206 -19.31 -13.48 -7.77
CA ASP A 206 -19.97 -14.44 -8.67
C ASP A 206 -21.49 -14.22 -8.71
N ASP A 207 -22.14 -14.11 -7.55
CA ASP A 207 -23.53 -13.67 -7.42
C ASP A 207 -23.80 -13.11 -6.01
N LYS A 208 -25.07 -12.74 -5.75
CA LYS A 208 -25.51 -12.16 -4.47
C LYS A 208 -25.22 -13.00 -3.20
N TYR A 209 -24.83 -14.27 -3.33
CA TYR A 209 -24.45 -15.15 -2.22
C TYR A 209 -22.97 -15.55 -2.24
N TRP A 210 -22.26 -15.40 -3.36
CA TRP A 210 -20.95 -16.01 -3.56
C TRP A 210 -19.92 -15.02 -4.09
N MET A 211 -18.72 -15.06 -3.51
CA MET A 211 -17.54 -14.36 -4.00
C MET A 211 -16.48 -15.36 -4.49
N SER A 212 -15.62 -14.89 -5.38
CA SER A 212 -14.39 -15.60 -5.72
C SER A 212 -13.39 -15.52 -4.55
N ALA A 213 -12.61 -16.57 -4.37
CA ALA A 213 -11.56 -16.65 -3.37
C ALA A 213 -10.36 -17.45 -3.89
N LEU A 214 -9.18 -17.18 -3.36
CA LEU A 214 -7.97 -17.92 -3.70
C LEU A 214 -7.27 -18.42 -2.44
N ASN A 215 -6.88 -19.69 -2.43
CA ASN A 215 -5.98 -20.21 -1.41
C ASN A 215 -4.55 -19.76 -1.72
N LEU A 216 -4.04 -18.76 -1.02
CA LEU A 216 -2.70 -18.23 -1.30
C LEU A 216 -1.56 -19.17 -0.88
N THR A 217 -1.83 -20.27 -0.16
CA THR A 217 -0.82 -21.29 0.12
C THR A 217 -0.66 -22.29 -1.04
N THR A 218 -1.74 -22.59 -1.77
CA THR A 218 -1.78 -23.68 -2.76
C THR A 218 -2.12 -23.23 -4.19
N GLY A 219 -2.59 -21.99 -4.36
CA GLY A 219 -3.13 -21.48 -5.62
C GLY A 219 -4.52 -22.02 -5.97
N GLN A 220 -5.19 -22.72 -5.05
CA GLN A 220 -6.51 -23.30 -5.32
C GLN A 220 -7.59 -22.21 -5.34
N LYS A 221 -8.27 -22.07 -6.49
CA LYS A 221 -9.44 -21.21 -6.64
C LYS A 221 -10.64 -21.80 -5.90
N ALA A 222 -11.45 -20.94 -5.29
CA ALA A 222 -12.68 -21.32 -4.62
C ALA A 222 -13.80 -20.33 -4.90
N ARG A 223 -15.03 -20.82 -4.73
CA ARG A 223 -16.25 -20.03 -4.68
C ARG A 223 -16.78 -20.13 -3.27
N ALA A 224 -16.84 -19.02 -2.55
CA ALA A 224 -17.14 -19.00 -1.12
C ALA A 224 -18.39 -18.18 -0.81
N ASN A 225 -19.22 -18.70 0.08
CA ASN A 225 -20.46 -18.01 0.47
C ASN A 225 -20.09 -16.78 1.29
N LYS A 226 -20.71 -15.65 1.02
CA LYS A 226 -20.45 -14.37 1.69
C LYS A 226 -20.51 -14.42 3.24
N ASN A 227 -21.16 -15.42 3.82
CA ASN A 227 -21.25 -15.65 5.27
C ASN A 227 -20.18 -16.58 5.88
N VAL A 228 -19.31 -17.22 5.08
CA VAL A 228 -18.17 -17.98 5.65
C VAL A 228 -17.07 -17.01 6.08
N LYS A 229 -16.15 -17.49 6.90
CA LYS A 229 -15.03 -16.68 7.37
C LYS A 229 -13.74 -17.07 6.64
N LEU A 230 -13.22 -16.18 5.81
CA LEU A 230 -11.93 -16.33 5.13
C LEU A 230 -10.92 -15.30 5.66
N SER A 231 -9.78 -15.19 5.00
CA SER A 231 -8.81 -14.12 5.24
C SER A 231 -8.92 -13.01 4.20
N VAL A 232 -8.34 -11.86 4.48
CA VAL A 232 -8.16 -10.75 3.53
C VAL A 232 -6.73 -10.27 3.59
N LEU A 233 -6.15 -10.02 2.42
CA LEU A 233 -4.87 -9.38 2.22
C LEU A 233 -5.14 -8.18 1.33
N LEU A 234 -5.20 -6.99 1.93
CA LEU A 234 -5.46 -5.76 1.19
C LEU A 234 -4.27 -5.43 0.29
N ILE A 235 -4.53 -4.62 -0.73
CA ILE A 235 -3.50 -4.12 -1.64
C ILE A 235 -3.72 -2.62 -1.86
N ARG A 236 -2.68 -1.91 -2.32
CA ARG A 236 -2.77 -0.51 -2.72
C ARG A 236 -1.90 -0.22 -3.93
N ASN A 237 -2.24 0.83 -4.66
CA ASN A 237 -1.41 1.36 -5.73
C ASN A 237 -0.39 2.37 -5.17
N PHE A 238 0.70 2.56 -5.89
CA PHE A 238 1.65 3.66 -5.71
C PHE A 238 2.19 4.11 -7.07
#